data_AF-A0A060NA11-F1
#
_entry.id   AF-A0A060NA11-F1
#
_cell.length_a   1.000
_cell.length_b   1.000
_cell.length_c   1.000
_cell.angle_alpha   90.00
_cell.angle_beta   90.00
_cell.angle_gamma   90.00
#
_symmetry.space_group_name_H-M   'P 1'
#
loop_
_entity.id
_entity.type
_entity.pdbx_description
1 polymer ?
#
loop_
_entity_poly.entity_id
_entity_poly.type
_entity_poly.pdbx_seq_one_letter_code
_entity_poly.pdbx_strand_id
1 'polypeptide(L)'
;MKIKHPKVNEYYNYLKKSFANVNLSEEHRMDIYKRIEIIEALVSLYEQKYEFDDEIIEDLKLKYRPVFPEELKNIQKNLEKAIIK
;
A
#
# COMPACT_ATOMS: atom_id res chain seq x y z
N MET A 1 -7.00 14.58 6.06
CA MET A 1 -7.62 13.68 7.05
C MET A 1 -7.45 14.23 8.46
N LYS A 2 -8.45 14.09 9.36
CA LYS A 2 -8.32 14.39 10.80
C LYS A 2 -8.14 13.09 11.58
N ILE A 3 -6.94 12.85 12.11
CA ILE A 3 -6.58 11.67 12.91
C ILE A 3 -6.73 12.04 14.39
N LYS A 4 -7.54 11.28 15.14
CA LYS A 4 -7.83 11.49 16.57
C LYS A 4 -6.68 10.99 17.45
N HIS A 5 -6.06 9.86 17.11
CA HIS A 5 -4.96 9.32 17.93
C HIS A 5 -3.70 10.22 17.85
N PRO A 6 -3.26 10.87 18.95
CA PRO A 6 -2.23 11.91 18.89
C PRO A 6 -0.90 11.47 18.29
N LYS A 7 -0.37 10.31 18.69
CA LYS A 7 0.90 9.78 18.16
C LYS A 7 0.83 9.38 16.69
N VAL A 8 -0.33 8.90 16.23
CA VAL A 8 -0.51 8.52 14.82
C VAL A 8 -0.58 9.80 13.98
N ASN A 9 -1.29 10.82 14.46
CA ASN A 9 -1.33 12.14 13.83
C ASN A 9 0.06 12.79 13.75
N GLU A 10 0.85 12.73 14.81
CA GLU A 10 2.23 13.23 14.83
C GLU A 10 3.09 12.53 13.76
N TYR A 11 3.11 11.20 13.76
CA TYR A 11 3.87 10.42 12.80
C TYR A 11 3.40 10.63 11.35
N TYR A 12 2.09 10.68 11.12
CA TYR A 12 1.50 10.96 9.81
C TYR A 12 1.92 12.34 9.28
N ASN A 13 1.93 13.37 10.14
CA ASN A 13 2.40 14.70 9.73
C ASN A 13 3.92 14.73 9.45
N TYR A 14 4.72 13.95 10.20
CA TYR A 14 6.13 13.75 9.86
C TYR A 14 6.27 13.12 8.46
N LEU A 15 5.53 12.05 8.16
CA LEU A 15 5.58 11.38 6.85
C LEU A 15 5.19 12.32 5.71
N LYS A 16 4.14 13.15 5.86
CA LYS A 16 3.76 14.14 4.85
C LYS A 16 4.86 15.15 4.56
N LYS A 17 5.54 15.65 5.60
CA LYS A 17 6.68 16.56 5.44
C LYS A 17 7.85 15.86 4.74
N SER A 18 8.14 14.61 5.13
CA SER A 18 9.18 13.80 4.51
C SER A 18 8.88 13.50 3.04
N PHE A 19 7.63 13.22 2.67
CA PHE A 19 7.22 12.97 1.29
C PHE A 19 7.42 14.19 0.37
N ALA A 20 7.20 15.38 0.92
CA ALA A 20 7.42 16.65 0.23
C ALA A 20 8.91 17.03 0.09
N ASN A 21 9.83 16.29 0.71
CA ASN A 21 11.25 16.52 0.60
C ASN A 21 11.77 16.04 -0.78
N VAL A 22 12.02 17.00 -1.67
CA VAL A 22 12.53 16.76 -3.03
C VAL A 22 13.97 16.23 -3.07
N ASN A 23 14.70 16.27 -1.95
CA ASN A 23 16.06 15.73 -1.87
C ASN A 23 16.10 14.21 -1.66
N LEU A 24 14.95 13.57 -1.38
CA LEU A 24 14.87 12.12 -1.27
C LEU A 24 14.81 11.45 -2.65
N SER A 25 15.40 10.27 -2.76
CA SER A 25 15.23 9.43 -3.95
C SER A 25 13.76 9.05 -4.14
N GLU A 26 13.39 8.75 -5.38
CA GLU A 26 12.05 8.30 -5.73
C GLU A 26 11.63 7.06 -4.93
N GLU A 27 12.52 6.08 -4.80
CA GLU A 27 12.29 4.86 -4.01
C GLU A 27 11.91 5.18 -2.55
N HIS A 28 12.65 6.07 -1.89
CA HIS A 28 12.33 6.48 -0.52
C HIS A 28 11.01 7.23 -0.44
N ARG A 29 10.71 8.09 -1.41
CA ARG A 29 9.42 8.80 -1.46
C ARG A 29 8.26 7.82 -1.67
N MET A 30 8.44 6.77 -2.46
CA MET A 30 7.45 5.71 -2.64
C MET A 30 7.25 4.87 -1.39
N ASP A 31 8.31 4.56 -0.62
CA ASP A 31 8.15 3.89 0.69
C ASP A 31 7.34 4.76 1.67
N ILE A 32 7.65 6.05 1.75
CA ILE A 32 6.91 7.00 2.59
C ILE A 32 5.45 7.08 2.16
N TYR A 33 5.18 7.15 0.85
CA TYR A 33 3.83 7.19 0.29
C TYR A 33 3.01 5.96 0.68
N LYS A 34 3.57 4.75 0.57
CA LYS A 34 2.90 3.51 1.01
C LYS A 34 2.51 3.55 2.49
N ARG A 35 3.38 4.08 3.36
CA ARG A 35 3.08 4.22 4.79
C ARG A 35 1.93 5.21 5.05
N ILE A 36 1.86 6.29 4.28
CA ILE A 36 0.77 7.27 4.32
C ILE A 36 -0.55 6.57 3.95
N GLU A 37 -0.59 5.83 2.84
CA GLU A 37 -1.79 5.09 2.39
C GLU A 37 -2.29 4.10 3.45
N ILE A 38 -1.38 3.35 4.07
CA ILE A 38 -1.74 2.38 5.13
C ILE A 38 -2.37 3.10 6.33
N ILE A 39 -1.79 4.22 6.78
CA ILE A 39 -2.35 5.00 7.89
C ILE A 39 -3.73 5.54 7.53
N GLU A 40 -3.93 6.04 6.32
CA GLU A 40 -5.21 6.57 5.87
C GLU A 40 -6.28 5.47 5.80
N ALA A 41 -5.93 4.28 5.31
CA ALA A 41 -6.85 3.13 5.29
C ALA A 41 -7.25 2.72 6.72
N LEU A 42 -6.27 2.58 7.63
CA LEU A 42 -6.53 2.19 9.02
C LEU A 42 -7.34 3.24 9.78
N VAL A 43 -7.04 4.54 9.63
CA VAL A 43 -7.81 5.58 10.32
C VAL A 43 -9.23 5.66 9.75
N SER A 44 -9.42 5.47 8.45
CA SER A 44 -10.76 5.44 7.83
C SER A 44 -11.60 4.29 8.42
N LEU A 45 -11.02 3.10 8.52
CA LEU A 45 -11.63 1.95 9.19
C LEU A 45 -12.00 2.24 10.65
N TYR A 46 -11.00 2.58 11.48
CA TYR A 46 -11.15 2.51 12.93
C TYR A 46 -11.69 3.79 13.56
N GLU A 47 -11.43 4.95 12.96
CA GLU A 47 -11.84 6.24 13.54
C GLU A 47 -13.05 6.88 12.86
N GLN A 48 -13.23 6.60 11.56
CA GLN A 48 -14.33 7.15 10.75
C GLN A 48 -15.47 6.14 10.57
N LYS A 49 -15.32 4.92 11.09
CA LYS A 49 -16.28 3.81 10.93
C LYS A 49 -16.66 3.61 9.46
N TYR A 50 -15.68 3.79 8.57
CA TYR A 50 -15.89 3.50 7.17
C TYR A 50 -16.06 1.98 7.07
N GLU A 51 -17.29 1.53 6.86
CA GLU A 51 -17.53 0.16 6.44
C GLU A 51 -16.99 0.06 5.03
N PHE A 52 -15.94 -0.75 4.83
CA PHE A 52 -15.67 -1.20 3.48
C PHE A 52 -16.89 -1.99 3.04
N ASP A 53 -17.53 -1.57 1.96
CA ASP A 53 -18.47 -2.46 1.29
C ASP A 53 -17.70 -3.71 0.81
N ASP A 54 -18.44 -4.80 0.61
CA ASP A 54 -17.86 -6.07 0.17
C ASP A 54 -17.11 -5.92 -1.17
N GLU A 55 -17.49 -4.94 -1.99
CA GLU A 55 -16.85 -4.65 -3.28
C GLU A 55 -15.43 -4.09 -3.11
N ILE A 56 -15.20 -3.16 -2.17
CA ILE A 56 -13.88 -2.59 -1.88
C ILE A 56 -12.97 -3.65 -1.25
N ILE A 57 -13.48 -4.49 -0.36
CA ILE A 57 -12.71 -5.60 0.22
C ILE A 57 -12.28 -6.56 -0.89
N GLU A 58 -13.18 -6.91 -1.80
CA GLU A 58 -12.89 -7.85 -2.87
C GLU A 58 -11.90 -7.27 -3.89
N ASP A 59 -12.01 -5.99 -4.23
CA ASP A 59 -11.05 -5.29 -5.09
C ASP A 59 -9.65 -5.24 -4.44
N LEU A 60 -9.56 -4.96 -3.14
CA LEU A 60 -8.29 -4.97 -2.41
C LEU A 60 -7.66 -6.36 -2.35
N LYS A 61 -8.47 -7.41 -2.13
CA LYS A 61 -8.00 -8.80 -2.18
C LYS A 61 -7.49 -9.18 -3.55
N LEU A 62 -8.16 -8.77 -4.63
CA LEU A 62 -7.75 -9.06 -6.00
C LEU A 62 -6.46 -8.32 -6.37
N LYS A 63 -6.37 -7.03 -6.02
CA LYS A 63 -5.23 -6.16 -6.38
C LYS A 63 -3.95 -6.48 -5.61
N TYR A 64 -4.08 -6.90 -4.35
CA TYR A 64 -2.94 -7.18 -3.47
C TYR A 64 -2.89 -8.65 -3.02
N ARG A 65 -3.49 -9.57 -3.79
CA ARG A 65 -3.43 -11.00 -3.48
C ARG A 65 -1.96 -11.42 -3.38
N PRO A 66 -1.54 -12.06 -2.28
CA PRO A 66 -0.21 -12.66 -2.23
C PRO A 66 -0.09 -13.70 -3.34
N VAL A 67 0.95 -13.58 -4.17
CA VAL A 67 1.28 -14.59 -5.17
C VAL A 67 1.90 -15.77 -4.44
N PHE A 68 1.26 -16.93 -4.52
CA PHE A 68 1.77 -18.11 -3.82
C PHE A 68 3.01 -18.68 -4.55
N PRO A 69 3.91 -19.38 -3.84
CA PRO A 69 5.14 -19.92 -4.42
C PRO A 69 4.93 -20.80 -5.67
N GLU A 70 3.82 -21.53 -5.72
CA GLU A 70 3.42 -22.39 -6.85
C GLU A 70 3.07 -21.55 -8.10
N GLU A 71 2.42 -20.40 -7.89
CA GLU A 71 2.07 -19.46 -8.96
C GLU A 71 3.32 -18.78 -9.51
N LEU A 72 4.27 -18.41 -8.64
CA LEU A 72 5.57 -17.86 -9.05
C LEU A 72 6.35 -18.82 -9.95
N LYS A 73 6.39 -20.11 -9.61
CA LYS A 73 7.05 -21.14 -10.43
C LYS A 73 6.42 -21.26 -11.81
N ASN A 74 5.09 -21.16 -11.90
CA ASN A 74 4.38 -21.20 -13.19
C ASN A 74 4.61 -19.95 -14.03
N ILE A 75 4.65 -18.77 -13.41
CA ILE A 75 4.96 -17.50 -14.09
C ILE A 75 6.39 -17.54 -14.63
N GLN A 76 7.37 -17.96 -13.83
CA GLN A 76 8.77 -18.12 -14.28
C GLN A 76 8.87 -19.05 -15.48
N LYS A 77 8.24 -20.24 -15.41
CA LYS A 77 8.24 -21.22 -16.49
C LYS A 77 7.59 -20.69 -17.78
N ASN A 78 6.58 -19.84 -17.67
CA ASN A 78 5.91 -19.24 -18.82
C ASN A 78 6.72 -18.10 -19.43
N LEU A 79 7.42 -17.31 -18.61
CA LEU A 79 8.36 -16.28 -19.08
C LEU A 79 9.55 -16.89 -19.82
N GLU A 80 10.13 -17.97 -19.29
CA GLU A 80 11.22 -18.71 -19.97
C GLU A 80 10.79 -19.22 -21.34
N LYS A 81 9.54 -19.71 -21.47
CA LYS A 81 8.98 -20.14 -22.76
C LYS A 81 8.74 -19.00 -23.74
N ALA A 82 8.43 -17.80 -23.25
CA ALA A 82 8.15 -16.63 -24.07
C ALA A 82 9.44 -15.97 -24.62
N ILE A 83 10.55 -16.10 -23.90
CA ILE A 83 11.86 -15.55 -24.31
C ILE A 83 12.54 -16.43 -25.39
N ILE A 84 12.18 -17.71 -25.49
CA ILE A 84 12.77 -18.68 -26.44
C ILE A 84 12.04 -18.70 -27.80
N LYS A 85 11.15 -17.74 -28.07
CA LYS A 85 10.39 -17.64 -29.34
C LYS A 85 10.72 -16.34 -30.07
#